data_AF-A0A377D7C2-F1
#
_entry.id   AF-A0A377D7C2-F1
#
_cell.length_a   1.000
_cell.length_b   1.000
_cell.length_c   1.000
_cell.angle_alpha   90.00
_cell.angle_beta   90.00
_cell.angle_gamma   90.00
#
_symmetry.space_group_name_H-M   'P 1'
#
loop_
_entity.id
_entity.type
_entity.pdbx_description
1 polymer ?
#
loop_
_entity_poly.entity_id
_entity_poly.type
_entity_poly.pdbx_seq_one_letter_code
_entity_poly.pdbx_strand_id
1 'polypeptide(L)'
;MELAGGIMENNDKFLSQDLLESYAIRLLSGPLNGCEYEILNGRVLVIVGNDVSLGRSDSFSELPENTIVIPYGELTGSFEVISLRP
;
A
#
# COMPACT_ATOMS: atom_id res chain seq x y z
N MET A 1 2.64 -46.72 32.14
CA MET A 1 1.99 -45.94 31.07
C MET A 1 1.90 -44.52 31.59
N GLU A 2 2.92 -43.71 31.34
CA GLU A 2 3.00 -42.75 30.21
C GLU A 2 2.08 -41.54 30.49
N LEU A 3 2.49 -40.28 30.40
CA LEU A 3 3.73 -39.61 30.00
C LEU A 3 3.69 -38.16 30.54
N ALA A 4 4.86 -37.53 30.56
CA ALA A 4 5.14 -36.19 31.05
C ALA A 4 4.66 -35.05 30.12
N GLY A 5 4.76 -33.82 30.66
CA GLY A 5 4.88 -32.58 29.89
C GLY A 5 3.54 -31.95 29.50
N GLY A 6 3.32 -30.66 29.55
CA GLY A 6 4.11 -29.51 29.92
C GLY A 6 3.18 -28.30 29.84
N ILE A 7 3.49 -27.26 30.61
CA ILE A 7 3.08 -25.86 30.42
C ILE A 7 2.56 -25.57 28.99
N MET A 8 1.24 -25.47 28.83
CA MET A 8 0.64 -24.67 27.74
C MET A 8 0.45 -23.25 28.26
N GLU A 9 1.58 -22.60 28.52
CA GLU A 9 1.64 -21.15 28.55
C GLU A 9 1.87 -20.66 27.12
N ASN A 10 1.08 -19.67 26.70
CA ASN A 10 1.38 -18.70 25.64
C ASN A 10 1.45 -19.24 24.20
N ASN A 11 0.32 -19.18 23.47
CA ASN A 11 0.36 -19.03 22.01
C ASN A 11 -0.57 -17.93 21.45
N ASP A 12 -1.44 -17.31 22.27
CA ASP A 12 -2.32 -16.24 21.78
C ASP A 12 -1.65 -14.84 21.77
N LYS A 13 -0.48 -14.71 22.38
CA LYS A 13 0.30 -13.45 22.43
C LYS A 13 1.27 -13.25 21.25
N PHE A 14 1.52 -14.28 20.44
CA PHE A 14 2.46 -14.18 19.32
C PHE A 14 1.77 -13.76 18.01
N LEU A 15 0.45 -13.98 17.89
CA LEU A 15 -0.33 -13.56 16.72
C LEU A 15 -0.91 -12.14 16.84
N SER A 16 -0.76 -11.50 18.00
CA SER A 16 -1.43 -10.24 18.32
C SER A 16 -0.55 -8.99 18.21
N GLN A 17 0.78 -9.13 18.05
CA GLN A 17 1.70 -8.00 17.82
C GLN A 17 2.16 -7.86 16.36
N ASP A 18 2.02 -8.92 15.54
CA ASP A 18 2.26 -8.91 14.09
C ASP A 18 0.97 -8.76 13.27
N LEU A 19 -0.09 -8.19 13.87
CA LEU A 19 -1.11 -7.51 13.07
C LEU A 19 -0.39 -6.32 12.44
N LEU A 20 0.25 -6.56 11.28
CA LEU A 20 0.85 -5.52 10.46
C LEU A 20 -0.19 -4.40 10.38
N GLU A 21 0.07 -3.26 11.04
CA GLU A 21 -0.73 -2.06 10.84
C GLU A 21 -0.55 -1.65 9.38
N SER A 22 -1.40 -2.17 8.50
CA SER A 22 -1.42 -1.88 7.08
C SER A 22 -2.08 -0.52 6.91
N TYR A 23 -1.34 0.44 6.35
CA TYR A 23 -1.90 1.74 5.99
C TYR A 23 -2.54 1.63 4.61
N ALA A 24 -3.62 2.37 4.38
CA ALA A 24 -4.24 2.46 3.06
C ALA A 24 -4.42 3.92 2.64
N ILE A 25 -4.26 4.16 1.34
CA ILE A 25 -4.61 5.43 0.70
C ILE A 25 -6.03 5.26 0.15
N ARG A 26 -6.97 6.07 0.62
CA ARG A 26 -8.33 6.14 0.06
C ARG A 26 -8.50 7.41 -0.76
N LEU A 27 -8.98 7.26 -1.99
CA LEU A 27 -9.29 8.40 -2.84
C LEU A 27 -10.67 8.95 -2.48
N LEU A 28 -10.76 10.24 -2.18
CA LEU A 28 -12.01 10.90 -1.74
C LEU A 28 -12.65 11.76 -2.83
N SER A 29 -12.06 11.80 -4.02
CA SER A 29 -12.53 12.61 -5.15
C SER A 29 -12.02 12.04 -6.48
N GLY A 30 -12.58 12.55 -7.58
CA GLY A 30 -12.18 12.17 -8.94
C GLY A 30 -12.80 10.88 -9.45
N PRO A 31 -12.34 10.40 -10.62
CA PRO A 31 -12.88 9.20 -11.28
C PRO A 31 -12.75 7.92 -10.46
N LEU A 32 -11.72 7.84 -9.61
CA LEU A 32 -11.44 6.68 -8.75
C LEU A 32 -11.87 6.90 -7.28
N ASN A 33 -12.86 7.76 -7.04
CA ASN A 33 -13.38 7.99 -5.69
C ASN A 33 -13.84 6.67 -5.04
N GLY A 34 -13.37 6.43 -3.82
CA GLY A 34 -13.64 5.24 -3.03
C GLY A 34 -12.64 4.10 -3.22
N CYS A 35 -11.74 4.18 -4.21
CA CYS A 35 -10.64 3.22 -4.35
C CYS A 35 -9.69 3.31 -3.16
N GLU A 36 -9.23 2.15 -2.70
CA GLU A 36 -8.29 1.99 -1.60
C GLU A 36 -7.06 1.23 -2.10
N TYR A 37 -5.89 1.72 -1.69
CA TYR A 37 -4.60 1.12 -2.05
C TYR A 37 -3.80 0.86 -0.79
N GLU A 38 -3.39 -0.39 -0.60
CA GLU A 38 -2.56 -0.78 0.53
C GLU A 38 -1.13 -0.26 0.37
N ILE A 39 -0.58 0.30 1.45
CA ILE A 39 0.82 0.70 1.53
C ILE A 39 1.60 -0.47 2.12
N LEU A 40 2.20 -1.25 1.23
CA LEU A 40 3.20 -2.25 1.60
C LEU A 40 4.49 -1.54 2.03
N ASN A 41 5.11 -2.00 3.12
CA ASN A 41 6.18 -1.33 3.85
C ASN A 41 7.24 -0.63 2.97
N GLY A 42 7.56 0.62 3.33
CA GLY A 42 8.60 1.42 2.68
C GLY A 42 8.04 2.70 2.06
N ARG A 43 7.76 2.68 0.75
CA ARG A 43 7.34 3.87 -0.01
C ARG A 43 6.39 3.50 -1.14
N VAL A 44 5.50 4.41 -1.50
CA VAL A 44 4.58 4.28 -2.63
C VAL A 44 4.63 5.54 -3.47
N LEU A 45 4.84 5.39 -4.78
CA LEU A 45 4.77 6.48 -5.74
C LEU A 45 3.34 6.63 -6.23
N VAL A 46 2.79 7.85 -6.17
CA VAL A 46 1.46 8.15 -6.68
C VAL A 46 1.58 9.12 -7.84
N ILE A 47 1.27 8.64 -9.04
CA ILE A 47 1.26 9.43 -10.27
C ILE A 47 -0.16 9.88 -10.54
N VAL A 48 -0.38 11.20 -10.62
CA VAL A 48 -1.70 11.78 -10.85
C VAL A 48 -1.67 12.63 -12.12
N GLY A 49 -2.48 12.29 -13.12
CA GLY A 49 -2.56 13.05 -14.37
C GLY A 49 -3.65 12.56 -15.32
N ASN A 50 -3.78 13.19 -16.48
CA ASN A 50 -4.76 12.80 -17.51
C ASN A 50 -4.32 11.55 -18.30
N ASP A 51 -5.27 10.90 -18.97
CA ASP A 51 -5.01 9.71 -19.82
C ASP A 51 -3.95 9.94 -20.91
N VAL A 52 -3.73 11.18 -21.35
CA VAL A 52 -2.70 11.52 -22.34
C VAL A 52 -1.29 11.53 -21.72
N SER A 53 -1.19 11.95 -20.47
CA SER A 53 0.05 11.94 -19.67
C SER A 53 0.34 10.54 -19.15
N LEU A 54 -0.71 9.77 -18.84
CA LEU A 54 -0.61 8.39 -18.40
C LEU A 54 -0.38 7.43 -19.58
N GLY A 55 -1.02 7.63 -20.73
CA GLY A 55 -0.89 6.83 -21.95
C GLY A 55 0.41 7.05 -22.73
N ARG A 56 1.21 8.06 -22.34
CA ARG A 56 2.64 8.11 -22.68
C ARG A 56 3.47 7.10 -21.86
N SER A 57 2.82 6.25 -21.06
CA SER A 57 3.36 5.09 -20.35
C SER A 57 4.20 4.16 -21.21
N ASP A 58 4.05 4.16 -22.53
CA ASP A 58 4.94 3.42 -23.44
C ASP A 58 6.40 3.90 -23.35
N SER A 59 6.64 5.12 -22.81
CA SER A 59 7.98 5.66 -22.51
C SER A 59 8.42 5.46 -21.05
N PHE A 60 7.54 4.97 -20.17
CA PHE A 60 7.92 4.51 -18.84
C PHE A 60 8.29 3.05 -18.96
N SER A 61 9.58 2.79 -19.18
CA SER A 61 10.19 1.50 -18.81
C SER A 61 9.64 1.11 -17.43
N GLU A 62 8.93 -0.01 -17.37
CA GLU A 62 8.24 -0.63 -16.22
C GLU A 62 8.30 0.22 -14.94
N LEU A 63 7.22 0.96 -14.66
CA LEU A 63 7.07 1.68 -13.41
C LEU A 63 7.35 0.73 -12.22
N PRO A 64 7.94 1.22 -11.13
CA PRO A 64 8.15 0.42 -9.93
C PRO A 64 6.84 -0.24 -9.49
N GLU A 65 6.91 -1.50 -9.01
CA GLU A 65 5.72 -2.25 -8.57
C GLU A 65 4.90 -1.51 -7.49
N ASN A 66 5.56 -0.66 -6.69
CA ASN A 66 4.95 0.20 -5.68
C ASN A 66 4.44 1.54 -6.24
N THR A 67 3.86 1.53 -7.44
CA THR A 67 3.28 2.71 -8.09
C THR A 67 1.76 2.62 -8.21
N ILE A 68 1.08 3.69 -7.79
CA ILE A 68 -0.35 3.89 -8.00
C ILE A 68 -0.53 4.96 -9.08
N VAL A 69 -1.33 4.65 -10.10
CA VAL A 69 -1.68 5.58 -11.17
C VAL A 69 -3.12 6.04 -10.99
N ILE A 70 -3.32 7.35 -10.88
CA ILE A 70 -4.63 7.97 -10.66
C ILE A 70 -4.94 8.90 -11.85
N PRO A 71 -5.95 8.56 -12.68
CA PRO A 71 -6.44 9.45 -13.70
C PRO A 71 -7.18 10.62 -13.04
N TYR A 72 -6.63 11.83 -13.14
CA TYR A 72 -7.23 13.04 -12.59
C TYR A 72 -6.79 14.25 -13.42
N GLY A 73 -7.76 14.99 -13.98
CA GLY A 73 -7.69 16.05 -15.01
C GLY A 73 -6.36 16.76 -15.30
N GLU A 74 -6.39 18.09 -15.47
CA GLU A 74 -5.18 18.87 -15.72
C GLU A 74 -4.77 19.57 -14.41
N LEU A 75 -3.47 19.51 -14.06
CA LEU A 75 -2.83 20.20 -12.93
C LEU A 75 -2.85 19.51 -11.55
N THR A 76 -2.71 18.18 -11.51
CA THR A 76 -2.42 17.47 -10.26
C THR A 76 -0.94 17.12 -10.15
N GLY A 77 -0.36 17.34 -8.97
CA GLY A 77 1.03 16.95 -8.69
C GLY A 77 1.12 15.49 -8.27
N SER A 78 2.02 14.74 -8.90
CA SER A 78 2.45 13.44 -8.40
C SER A 78 3.18 13.59 -7.05
N PHE A 79 3.07 12.59 -6.19
CA PHE A 79 3.68 12.61 -4.85
C PHE A 79 4.13 11.22 -4.43
N GLU A 80 4.96 11.15 -3.39
CA GLU A 80 5.36 9.89 -2.76
C GLU A 80 4.84 9.85 -1.32
N VAL A 81 4.35 8.68 -0.90
CA VAL A 81 4.02 8.39 0.49
C VAL A 81 5.12 7.50 1.04
N ILE A 82 5.79 7.95 2.09
CA ILE A 82 6.85 7.18 2.75
C ILE A 82 6.36 6.77 4.13
N SER A 83 6.27 5.45 4.35
CA SER A 83 5.95 4.87 5.65
C SER A 83 7.25 4.59 6.40
N LEU A 84 7.60 5.48 7.32
CA LEU A 84 8.80 5.38 8.15
C LEU A 84 8.58 4.49 9.38
N ARG A 85 7.91 3.34 9.23
CA ARG A 85 7.71 2.45 10.39
C ARG A 85 9.08 2.17 11.05
N PRO A 86 9.22 2.40 12.36
CA PRO A 86 10.45 2.10 13.09
C PRO A 86 10.71 0.59 13.18
#